data_AF-A0A7V9PWT9-F1
#
_entry.id   AF-A0A7V9PWT9-F1
#
_cell.length_a   1.000
_cell.length_b   1.000
_cell.length_c   1.000
_cell.angle_alpha   90.00
_cell.angle_beta   90.00
_cell.angle_gamma   90.00
#
_symmetry.space_group_name_H-M   'P 1'
#
loop_
_entity.id
_entity.type
_entity.pdbx_description
1 polymer ?
#
loop_
_entity_poly.entity_id
_entity_poly.type
_entity_poly.pdbx_seq_one_letter_code
_entity_poly.pdbx_strand_id
1 'polypeptide(L)'
;MAQLTVRLADDLAREVKAYAASLGYSVNSWVVAVLDAAVNPDLETSESERTRARLERAGLLVKTQGRSRAAAPDRRRVERARQAAGTGTPLSRLVSDGRG
;
A
#
# COMPACT_ATOMS: atom_id res chain seq x y z
N MET A 1 -24.03 -4.17 -24.07
CA MET A 1 -23.72 -5.46 -23.43
C MET A 1 -22.41 -5.96 -24.02
N ALA A 2 -21.42 -6.29 -23.20
CA ALA A 2 -20.16 -6.86 -23.65
C ALA A 2 -20.00 -8.24 -23.03
N GLN A 3 -19.47 -9.20 -23.78
CA GLN A 3 -19.23 -10.57 -23.32
C GLN A 3 -17.73 -10.81 -23.16
N LEU A 4 -17.34 -11.31 -21.98
CA LEU A 4 -15.97 -11.68 -21.67
C LEU A 4 -15.90 -13.20 -21.52
N THR A 5 -14.91 -13.84 -22.14
CA THR A 5 -14.60 -15.26 -21.94
C THR A 5 -13.15 -15.36 -21.51
N VAL A 6 -12.91 -15.97 -20.35
CA VAL A 6 -11.57 -16.06 -19.75
C VAL A 6 -11.21 -17.53 -19.58
N ARG A 7 -9.96 -17.87 -19.90
CA ARG A 7 -9.38 -19.17 -19.57
C ARG A 7 -8.72 -19.09 -18.20
N LEU A 8 -9.08 -20.00 -17.32
CA LEU A 8 -8.58 -20.08 -15.96
C LEU A 8 -8.03 -21.49 -15.74
N ALA A 9 -7.07 -21.63 -14.83
CA ALA A 9 -6.68 -22.95 -14.35
C ALA A 9 -7.88 -23.61 -13.65
N ASP A 10 -8.02 -24.93 -13.76
CA ASP A 10 -9.17 -25.66 -13.22
C ASP A 10 -9.31 -25.49 -11.70
N ASP A 11 -8.18 -25.43 -10.99
CA ASP A 11 -8.14 -25.16 -9.55
C ASP A 11 -8.75 -23.80 -9.21
N LEU A 12 -8.32 -22.75 -9.90
CA LEU A 12 -8.84 -21.40 -9.71
C LEU A 12 -10.32 -21.31 -10.06
N ALA A 13 -10.77 -22.00 -11.10
CA ALA A 13 -12.18 -22.04 -11.46
C ALA A 13 -13.04 -22.72 -10.36
N ARG A 14 -12.50 -23.75 -9.68
CA ARG A 14 -13.16 -24.39 -8.54
C ARG A 14 -13.23 -23.47 -7.33
N GLU A 15 -12.13 -22.79 -6.99
CA GLU A 15 -12.08 -21.86 -5.86
C GLU A 15 -13.06 -20.69 -6.05
N VAL A 16 -13.09 -20.09 -7.24
CA VAL A 16 -14.03 -19.01 -7.58
C VAL A 16 -15.48 -19.48 -7.45
N LYS A 17 -15.80 -20.68 -7.91
CA LYS A 17 -17.15 -21.27 -7.77
C LYS A 17 -17.53 -21.44 -6.30
N ALA A 18 -16.65 -22.02 -5.49
CA ALA A 18 -16.90 -22.24 -4.08
C ALA A 18 -17.07 -20.92 -3.32
N TYR A 19 -16.24 -19.92 -3.62
CA TYR A 19 -16.28 -18.61 -2.97
C TYR A 19 -17.50 -17.79 -3.36
N ALA A 20 -17.91 -17.80 -4.63
CA ALA A 20 -19.15 -17.15 -5.05
C ALA A 20 -20.37 -17.79 -4.36
N ALA A 21 -20.40 -19.13 -4.30
CA ALA A 21 -21.49 -19.87 -3.66
C ALA A 21 -21.59 -19.61 -2.15
N SER A 22 -20.46 -19.51 -1.44
CA SER A 22 -20.46 -19.22 0.00
C SER A 22 -21.02 -17.84 0.33
N LEU A 23 -20.95 -16.91 -0.62
CA LEU A 23 -21.53 -15.56 -0.52
C LEU A 23 -22.96 -15.48 -1.10
N GLY A 24 -23.54 -16.60 -1.56
CA GLY A 24 -24.88 -16.64 -2.16
C GLY A 24 -24.96 -16.05 -3.57
N TYR A 25 -23.83 -15.84 -4.24
CA TYR A 25 -23.78 -15.31 -5.61
C TYR A 25 -23.61 -16.41 -6.65
N SER A 26 -24.15 -16.16 -7.84
CA SER A 26 -23.69 -16.89 -9.03
C SER A 26 -22.28 -16.44 -9.41
N VAL A 27 -21.50 -17.33 -10.05
CA VAL A 27 -20.14 -16.99 -10.50
C VAL A 27 -20.13 -15.75 -11.38
N ASN A 28 -21.08 -15.64 -12.32
CA ASN A 28 -21.16 -14.48 -13.19
C ASN A 28 -21.45 -13.19 -12.40
N SER A 29 -22.44 -13.22 -11.49
CA SER A 29 -22.75 -12.05 -10.66
C SER A 29 -21.58 -11.65 -9.78
N TRP A 30 -20.86 -12.61 -9.22
CA TRP A 30 -19.69 -12.35 -8.39
C TRP A 30 -18.54 -11.75 -9.22
N VAL A 31 -18.21 -12.33 -10.38
CA VAL A 31 -17.16 -11.81 -11.28
C VAL A 31 -17.51 -10.40 -11.77
N VAL A 32 -18.77 -10.15 -12.15
CA VAL A 32 -19.21 -8.81 -12.56
C VAL A 32 -19.07 -7.81 -11.43
N ALA A 33 -19.44 -8.16 -10.19
CA ALA A 33 -19.29 -7.29 -9.04
C ALA A 33 -17.81 -6.97 -8.74
N VAL A 34 -16.91 -7.96 -8.87
CA VAL A 34 -15.47 -7.76 -8.70
C VAL A 34 -14.91 -6.84 -9.78
N LEU A 35 -15.30 -7.04 -11.05
CA LEU A 35 -14.84 -6.21 -12.16
C LEU A 35 -15.38 -4.78 -12.05
N ASP A 36 -16.64 -4.59 -11.64
CA ASP A 36 -17.22 -3.27 -11.38
C ASP A 36 -16.47 -2.56 -10.25
N ALA A 37 -16.24 -3.25 -9.13
CA ALA A 37 -15.45 -2.72 -8.02
C ALA A 37 -14.03 -2.31 -8.42
N ALA A 38 -13.42 -3.02 -9.37
CA ALA A 38 -12.07 -2.71 -9.84
C ALA A 38 -12.00 -1.44 -10.72
N VAL A 39 -13.12 -1.00 -11.31
CA VAL A 39 -13.15 0.14 -12.26
C VAL A 39 -14.01 1.30 -11.82
N ASN A 40 -14.86 1.13 -10.80
CA ASN A 40 -15.82 2.11 -10.36
C ASN A 40 -15.19 3.15 -9.39
N PRO A 41 -15.01 4.41 -9.83
CA PRO A 41 -14.39 5.46 -9.02
C PRO A 41 -15.26 5.92 -7.83
N ASP A 42 -16.55 5.58 -7.82
CA ASP A 42 -17.46 5.96 -6.75
C ASP A 42 -17.33 5.04 -5.53
N LEU A 43 -16.74 3.86 -5.72
CA LEU A 43 -16.40 2.92 -4.64
C LEU A 43 -15.05 3.25 -3.97
N GLU A 44 -14.32 4.27 -4.45
CA GLU A 44 -13.09 4.77 -3.83
C GLU A 44 -13.42 5.71 -2.65
N THR A 45 -13.02 5.31 -1.45
CA THR A 45 -13.33 5.93 -0.16
C THR A 45 -12.50 7.19 0.16
N SER A 46 -12.57 8.23 -0.68
CA SER A 46 -12.48 9.67 -0.31
C SER A 46 -12.09 10.56 -1.50
N GLU A 47 -12.49 11.84 -1.47
CA GLU A 47 -12.05 12.87 -2.43
C GLU A 47 -10.52 12.97 -2.57
N SER A 48 -9.79 12.77 -1.47
CA SER A 48 -8.33 12.70 -1.45
C SER A 48 -7.77 11.46 -2.15
N GLU A 49 -8.45 10.31 -2.06
CA GLU A 49 -8.09 9.10 -2.81
C GLU A 49 -8.39 9.27 -4.30
N ARG A 50 -9.53 9.85 -4.67
CA ARG A 50 -9.88 10.19 -6.06
C ARG A 50 -8.87 11.12 -6.72
N THR A 51 -8.46 12.17 -5.99
CA THR A 51 -7.46 13.14 -6.48
C THR A 51 -6.10 12.48 -6.66
N ARG A 52 -5.69 11.62 -5.71
CA ARG A 52 -4.45 10.84 -5.81
C ARG A 52 -4.48 9.88 -7.00
N ALA A 53 -5.57 9.14 -7.20
CA ALA A 53 -5.73 8.21 -8.31
C ALA A 53 -5.67 8.91 -9.68
N ARG A 54 -6.27 10.10 -9.81
CA ARG A 54 -6.18 10.93 -11.03
C ARG A 54 -4.75 11.40 -11.31
N LEU A 55 -4.05 11.88 -10.29
CA LEU A 55 -2.66 12.31 -10.42
C LEU A 55 -1.72 11.14 -10.74
N GLU A 56 -2.01 9.93 -10.24
CA GLU A 56 -1.27 8.71 -10.59
C GLU A 56 -1.47 8.31 -12.05
N ARG A 57 -2.71 8.28 -12.54
CA ARG A 57 -3.02 7.97 -13.95
C ARG A 57 -2.41 8.97 -14.92
N ALA A 58 -2.28 10.23 -14.52
CA ALA A 58 -1.60 11.27 -15.29
C ALA A 58 -0.06 11.18 -15.24
N GLY A 59 0.51 10.23 -14.48
CA GLY A 59 1.96 10.09 -14.31
C GLY A 59 2.60 11.21 -13.50
N LEU A 60 1.79 12.01 -12.79
CA LEU A 60 2.24 13.20 -12.04
C LEU A 60 2.63 12.89 -10.60
N LEU A 61 2.39 11.66 -10.13
CA LEU A 61 2.88 11.20 -8.84
C LEU A 61 4.17 10.41 -9.03
N VAL A 62 5.21 10.84 -8.31
CA VAL A 62 6.40 10.01 -8.10
C VAL A 62 5.94 8.76 -7.35
N LYS A 63 6.05 7.59 -7.99
CA LYS A 63 5.86 6.31 -7.31
C LYS A 63 6.94 6.19 -6.24
N THR A 64 6.61 6.58 -5.01
CA THR A 64 7.37 6.13 -3.85
C THR A 64 7.17 4.62 -3.83
N GLN A 65 8.17 3.85 -4.27
CA GLN A 65 8.21 2.41 -3.97
C GLN A 65 7.89 2.30 -2.50
N GLY A 66 6.78 1.63 -2.18
CA GLY A 66 6.18 1.63 -0.87
C GLY A 66 7.27 1.39 0.15
N ARG A 67 7.72 2.44 0.83
CA ARG A 67 8.58 2.29 1.99
C ARG A 67 7.61 1.68 2.98
N SER A 68 7.64 0.34 3.08
CA SER A 68 7.00 -0.41 4.15
C SER A 68 7.16 0.46 5.38
N ARG A 69 6.04 0.87 5.98
CA ARG A 69 6.02 1.79 7.11
C ARG A 69 6.86 1.09 8.17
N ALA A 70 8.16 1.42 8.20
CA ALA A 70 9.12 0.62 8.91
C ALA A 70 8.63 0.62 10.35
N ALA A 71 8.47 -0.57 10.92
CA ALA A 71 8.01 -0.70 12.29
C ALA A 71 8.81 0.28 13.15
N ALA A 72 8.12 1.08 13.96
CA ALA A 72 8.78 2.02 14.83
C ALA A 72 9.90 1.29 15.58
N PRO A 73 11.14 1.82 15.60
CA PRO A 73 12.23 1.13 16.27
C PRO A 73 11.87 0.86 17.73
N ASP A 74 12.20 -0.33 18.23
CA ASP A 74 12.03 -0.67 19.63
C ASP A 74 12.62 0.42 20.53
N ARG A 75 11.86 0.82 21.56
CA ARG A 75 12.22 1.92 22.46
C ARG A 75 13.58 1.68 23.12
N ARG A 76 13.92 0.44 23.48
CA ARG A 76 15.23 0.11 24.05
C ARG A 76 16.37 0.27 23.03
N ARG A 77 16.10 0.05 21.74
CA ARG A 77 17.06 0.32 20.67
C ARG A 77 17.31 1.82 20.50
N VAL A 78 16.25 2.63 20.58
CA VAL A 78 16.33 4.09 20.55
C VAL A 78 17.11 4.63 21.76
N GLU A 79 16.80 4.15 22.97
CA GLU A 79 17.48 4.58 24.20
C GLU A 79 18.97 4.24 24.19
N ARG A 80 19.35 3.03 23.76
CA ARG A 80 20.76 2.65 23.59
C ARG A 80 21.48 3.51 22.54
N ALA A 81 20.85 3.76 21.40
CA ALA A 81 21.42 4.62 20.37
C ALA A 81 21.62 6.05 20.87
N ARG A 82 20.66 6.57 21.65
CA ARG A 82 20.75 7.89 22.27
C ARG A 82 21.90 7.98 23.27
N GLN A 83 22.09 6.96 24.11
CA GLN A 83 23.22 6.90 25.04
C GLN A 83 24.55 6.83 24.30
N ALA A 84 24.67 5.99 23.27
CA ALA A 84 25.87 5.86 22.46
C ALA A 84 26.21 7.14 21.67
N ALA A 85 25.21 7.86 21.16
CA ALA A 85 25.44 9.15 20.49
C ALA A 85 25.88 10.25 21.46
N GLY A 86 25.51 10.15 22.75
CA GLY A 86 25.88 11.11 23.79
C GLY A 86 27.32 10.99 24.30
N THR A 87 28.06 9.94 23.92
CA THR A 87 29.46 9.76 24.33
C THR A 87 30.48 10.38 23.36
N GLY A 88 30.02 10.86 22.20
CA GLY A 88 30.87 11.52 21.21
C GLY A 88 31.29 12.94 21.63
N THR A 89 32.22 13.53 20.86
CA THR A 89 32.58 14.94 21.03
C THR A 89 31.35 15.82 20.78
N PRO A 90 30.91 16.61 21.77
CA PRO A 90 29.73 17.44 21.59
C PRO A 90 29.99 18.48 20.51
N LEU A 91 28.96 18.77 19.71
CA LEU A 91 29.03 19.75 18.62
C LEU A 91 29.55 21.11 19.11
N SER A 92 29.16 21.51 20.32
CA SER A 92 29.64 22.74 20.96
C SER A 92 31.17 22.79 21.06
N ARG A 93 31.83 21.66 21.33
CA ARG A 93 33.28 21.58 21.39
C ARG A 93 33.94 21.64 20.01
N LEU A 94 33.34 21.01 19.00
CA LEU A 94 33.84 21.10 17.62
C LEU A 94 33.77 22.53 17.07
N VAL A 95 32.68 23.25 17.40
CA VAL A 95 32.49 24.66 17.07
C VAL A 95 33.51 25.53 17.80
N SER A 96 33.73 25.32 19.10
CA SER A 96 34.76 26.04 19.86
C SER A 96 36.18 25.75 19.38
N ASP A 97 36.45 24.54 18.91
CA ASP A 97 37.75 24.13 18.36
C ASP A 97 37.93 24.58 16.89
N GLY A 98 36.98 25.31 16.30
CA GLY A 98 37.07 25.85 14.94
C GLY A 98 37.01 24.81 13.82
N ARG A 99 36.42 23.64 14.07
CA ARG A 99 36.33 22.51 13.12
C ARG A 99 34.90 22.30 12.57
N GLY A 100 34.07 23.35 12.62
CA GLY A 100 32.69 23.36 12.14
C GLY A 100 32.57 23.86 10.72
#